data_AF-A0A7S1ZDC6-F1
#
_entry.id   AF-A0A7S1ZDC6-F1
#
_cell.length_a   1.000
_cell.length_b   1.000
_cell.length_c   1.000
_cell.angle_alpha   90.00
_cell.angle_beta   90.00
_cell.angle_gamma   90.00
#
_symmetry.space_group_name_H-M   'P 1'
#
loop_
_entity.id
_entity.type
_entity.pdbx_description
1 polymer ?
#
loop_
_entity_poly.entity_id
_entity_poly.type
_entity_poly.pdbx_seq_one_letter_code
_entity_poly.pdbx_strand_id
1 'polypeptide(L)'
;GCLDMFNRQAILGGERVPVILSVPNTDIVESSNNTAWIGEINPSDALAPVTQSEDGGDVPYAMRFMKCERETQNICNMHKYNSVCWQDRKNVTPSVKQAEHVGGQAGWHPGFRTHQLEARKLSLIVLQALHAALDKFEAGVEERGLPLHPDYWHVGPTYENAREQLRTHAVPPKDGG
;
A
#
# COMPACT_ATOMS: atom_id res chain seq x y z
N GLY A 1 19.58 -12.72 3.45
CA GLY A 1 18.68 -13.76 4.00
C GLY A 1 17.66 -14.22 2.96
N CYS A 2 16.76 -15.17 3.25
CA CYS A 2 15.79 -15.70 2.27
C CYS A 2 14.93 -14.62 1.62
N LEU A 3 14.46 -13.64 2.39
CA LEU A 3 13.65 -12.52 1.87
C LEU A 3 14.43 -11.64 0.88
N ASP A 4 15.71 -11.37 1.17
CA ASP A 4 16.61 -10.62 0.29
C ASP A 4 16.83 -11.35 -1.03
N MET A 5 17.00 -12.68 -1.01
CA MET A 5 17.07 -13.49 -2.24
C MET A 5 15.80 -13.36 -3.09
N PHE A 6 14.61 -13.44 -2.47
CA PHE A 6 13.34 -13.28 -3.19
C PHE A 6 13.19 -11.87 -3.79
N ASN A 7 13.55 -10.83 -3.03
CA ASN A 7 13.46 -9.44 -3.51
C ASN A 7 14.45 -9.19 -4.67
N ARG A 8 15.67 -9.74 -4.59
CA ARG A 8 16.65 -9.67 -5.70
C ARG A 8 16.13 -10.39 -6.93
N GLN A 9 15.56 -11.58 -6.79
CA GLN A 9 14.95 -12.30 -7.91
C GLN A 9 13.78 -11.52 -8.51
N ALA A 10 12.97 -10.84 -7.69
CA ALA A 10 11.87 -10.01 -8.18
C ALA A 10 12.37 -8.82 -9.03
N ILE A 11 13.48 -8.19 -8.66
CA ILE A 11 14.08 -7.09 -9.44
C ILE A 11 14.77 -7.61 -10.72
N LEU A 12 15.48 -8.74 -10.62
CA LEU A 12 16.22 -9.35 -11.73
C LEU A 12 15.32 -10.11 -12.73
N GLY A 13 14.09 -10.44 -12.34
CA GLY A 13 13.18 -11.37 -13.01
C GLY A 13 12.52 -10.92 -14.32
N GLY A 14 13.20 -10.14 -15.17
CA GLY A 14 12.77 -9.92 -16.56
C GLY A 14 11.93 -8.67 -16.81
N GLU A 15 10.73 -8.81 -17.38
CA GLU A 15 9.95 -7.71 -17.98
C GLU A 15 9.13 -6.86 -16.99
N ARG A 16 9.15 -7.22 -15.70
CA ARG A 16 8.35 -6.52 -14.67
C ARG A 16 9.05 -5.26 -14.18
N VAL A 17 8.24 -4.27 -13.79
CA VAL A 17 8.69 -3.06 -13.11
C VAL A 17 9.31 -3.47 -11.75
N PRO A 18 10.59 -3.16 -11.48
CA PRO A 18 11.31 -3.60 -10.29
C PRO A 18 10.97 -2.74 -9.06
N VAL A 19 9.70 -2.77 -8.64
CA VAL A 19 9.21 -2.08 -7.44
C VAL A 19 8.98 -3.09 -6.32
N ILE A 20 9.60 -2.87 -5.16
CA ILE A 20 9.41 -3.70 -3.97
C ILE A 20 8.73 -2.86 -2.89
N LEU A 21 7.54 -3.29 -2.46
CA LEU A 21 6.77 -2.68 -1.37
C LEU A 21 6.71 -3.65 -0.19
N SER A 22 7.81 -3.77 0.55
CA SER A 22 7.96 -4.78 1.61
C SER A 22 8.97 -4.37 2.68
N VAL A 23 8.83 -4.94 3.88
CA VAL A 23 9.79 -4.85 4.99
C VAL A 23 10.36 -6.22 5.37
N PRO A 24 11.57 -6.28 5.95
CA PRO A 24 12.62 -5.25 5.89
C PRO A 24 13.30 -5.21 4.52
N ASN A 25 13.85 -4.06 4.17
CA ASN A 25 14.37 -3.76 2.82
C ASN A 25 15.84 -3.28 2.79
N THR A 26 16.55 -3.31 3.92
CA THR A 26 17.85 -2.65 4.07
C THR A 26 18.94 -3.23 3.17
N ASP A 27 19.02 -4.56 3.03
CA ASP A 27 20.12 -5.22 2.29
C ASP A 27 20.04 -4.97 0.77
N ILE A 28 18.84 -4.76 0.23
CA ILE A 28 18.62 -4.57 -1.21
C ILE A 28 18.81 -3.10 -1.64
N VAL A 29 18.55 -2.15 -0.74
CA VAL A 29 18.84 -0.73 -0.99
C VAL A 29 20.35 -0.54 -1.16
N GLU A 30 21.15 -1.09 -0.24
CA GLU A 30 22.62 -1.02 -0.31
C GLU A 30 23.18 -1.76 -1.53
N SER A 31 22.76 -3.01 -1.77
CA SER A 31 23.25 -3.81 -2.90
C SER A 31 22.80 -3.31 -4.27
N SER A 32 21.77 -2.47 -4.34
CA SER A 32 21.39 -1.75 -5.57
C SER A 32 22.06 -0.38 -5.70
N ASN A 33 22.96 0.01 -4.80
CA ASN A 33 23.55 1.35 -4.75
C ASN A 33 22.48 2.46 -4.75
N ASN A 34 21.40 2.28 -3.98
CA ASN A 34 20.24 3.17 -3.91
C ASN A 34 19.47 3.37 -5.22
N THR A 35 19.62 2.48 -6.20
CA THR A 35 18.93 2.60 -7.50
C THR A 35 17.64 1.79 -7.58
N ALA A 36 17.44 0.80 -6.71
CA ALA A 36 16.21 0.02 -6.67
C ALA A 36 15.03 0.85 -6.11
N TRP A 37 13.86 0.68 -6.72
CA TRP A 37 12.64 1.34 -6.26
C TRP A 37 12.00 0.53 -5.15
N ILE A 38 12.25 0.96 -3.93
CA ILE A 38 11.86 0.25 -2.73
C ILE A 38 11.05 1.18 -1.86
N GLY A 39 9.90 0.71 -1.40
CA GLY A 39 9.05 1.40 -0.46
C GLY A 39 8.59 0.49 0.66
N GLU A 40 8.11 1.11 1.73
CA GLU A 40 7.42 0.43 2.81
C GLU A 40 5.99 0.93 2.86
N ILE A 41 5.05 0.00 2.78
CA ILE A 41 3.67 0.25 3.17
C ILE A 41 3.54 -0.30 4.56
N ASN A 42 3.60 0.59 5.55
CA ASN A 42 3.44 0.18 6.94
C ASN A 42 2.03 -0.41 7.10
N PRO A 43 1.88 -1.72 7.41
CA PRO A 43 0.59 -2.39 7.46
C PRO A 43 -0.18 -2.08 8.77
N SER A 44 0.29 -1.13 9.58
CA SER A 44 -0.31 -0.79 10.86
C SER A 44 -1.22 0.43 10.80
N ASP A 45 -2.09 0.52 11.80
CA ASP A 45 -2.84 1.71 12.20
C ASP A 45 -2.03 2.63 13.13
N ALA A 46 -0.71 2.46 13.23
CA ALA A 46 0.11 3.20 14.20
C ALA A 46 -0.03 4.72 14.05
N LEU A 47 -0.12 5.18 12.79
CA LEU A 47 -0.31 6.59 12.41
C LEU A 47 -1.78 7.03 12.40
N ALA A 48 -2.72 6.12 12.65
CA ALA A 48 -4.11 6.51 12.75
C ALA A 48 -4.33 7.39 13.99
N PRO A 49 -5.08 8.50 13.87
CA PRO A 49 -5.53 9.23 15.04
C PRO A 49 -6.41 8.33 15.90
N VAL A 50 -6.33 8.51 17.21
CA VAL A 50 -7.18 7.81 18.17
C VAL A 50 -8.60 8.36 18.04
N THR A 51 -9.56 7.46 17.89
CA THR A 51 -10.98 7.80 17.96
C THR A 51 -11.42 7.88 19.42
N GLN A 52 -11.83 9.06 19.86
CA GLN A 52 -12.30 9.32 21.23
C GLN A 52 -13.84 9.44 21.29
N SER A 53 -14.46 9.93 20.21
CA SER A 53 -15.92 10.08 20.16
C SER A 53 -16.64 8.76 19.80
N GLU A 54 -17.85 8.57 20.33
CA GLU A 54 -18.67 7.38 20.02
C GLU A 54 -19.07 7.30 18.54
N ASP A 55 -19.25 8.45 17.88
CA ASP A 55 -19.62 8.53 16.46
C ASP A 55 -18.41 8.65 15.51
N GLY A 56 -17.20 8.73 16.08
CA GLY A 56 -15.94 8.94 15.37
C GLY A 56 -15.84 10.30 14.67
N GLY A 57 -16.68 11.28 15.01
CA GLY A 57 -16.71 12.60 14.40
C GLY A 57 -15.39 13.37 14.50
N ASP A 58 -14.57 13.04 15.50
CA ASP A 58 -13.26 13.63 15.81
C ASP A 58 -12.14 13.21 14.84
N VAL A 59 -12.35 12.16 14.04
CA VAL A 59 -11.35 11.70 13.06
C VAL A 59 -11.93 11.62 11.64
N PRO A 60 -11.08 11.77 10.59
CA PRO A 60 -11.52 11.63 9.21
C PRO A 60 -12.23 10.29 8.99
N TYR A 61 -13.30 10.30 8.19
CA TYR A 61 -14.15 9.12 7.96
C TYR A 61 -13.38 7.83 7.62
N ALA A 62 -12.28 7.97 6.88
CA ALA A 62 -11.42 6.86 6.48
C ALA A 62 -10.64 6.22 7.64
N MET A 63 -10.41 6.95 8.72
CA MET A 63 -9.60 6.56 9.89
C MET A 63 -10.44 6.26 11.14
N ARG A 64 -11.77 6.51 11.08
CA ARG A 64 -12.70 6.24 12.18
C ARG A 64 -12.61 4.80 12.64
N PHE A 65 -12.47 4.63 13.96
CA PHE A 65 -12.47 3.35 14.63
C PHE A 65 -11.32 2.42 14.21
N MET A 66 -10.27 2.96 13.59
CA MET A 66 -9.04 2.21 13.31
C MET A 66 -8.24 2.01 14.59
N LYS A 67 -8.16 3.05 15.42
CA LYS A 67 -7.40 3.08 16.67
C LYS A 67 -8.26 3.68 17.77
N CYS A 68 -8.36 2.99 18.91
CA CYS A 68 -9.07 3.45 20.10
C CYS A 68 -8.14 3.40 21.31
N GLU A 69 -8.49 4.18 22.34
CA GLU A 69 -7.92 4.02 23.68
C GLU A 69 -8.45 2.73 24.33
N ARG A 70 -7.78 2.29 25.40
CA ARG A 70 -8.12 1.03 26.06
C ARG A 70 -9.56 1.04 26.58
N GLU A 71 -9.99 2.20 27.04
CA GLU A 71 -11.31 2.51 27.60
C GLU A 71 -12.40 2.50 26.51
N THR A 72 -12.05 2.85 25.27
CA THR A 72 -12.97 2.91 24.11
C THR A 72 -12.81 1.74 23.14
N GLN A 73 -12.04 0.71 23.51
CA GLN A 73 -11.76 -0.44 22.64
C GLN A 73 -13.03 -1.15 22.14
N ASN A 74 -14.08 -1.18 22.96
CA ASN A 74 -15.38 -1.74 22.58
C ASN A 74 -16.01 -0.99 21.40
N ILE A 75 -15.85 0.33 21.33
CA ILE A 75 -16.35 1.16 20.24
C ILE A 75 -15.66 0.77 18.93
N CYS A 76 -14.33 0.65 18.94
CA CYS A 76 -13.60 0.15 17.79
C CYS A 76 -14.06 -1.26 17.38
N ASN A 77 -14.24 -2.18 18.34
CA ASN A 77 -14.70 -3.54 18.04
C ASN A 77 -16.10 -3.58 17.43
N MET A 78 -17.03 -2.73 17.88
CA MET A 78 -18.37 -2.62 17.28
C MET A 78 -18.32 -2.15 15.83
N HIS A 79 -17.39 -1.24 15.50
CA HIS A 79 -17.26 -0.68 14.15
C HIS A 79 -16.21 -1.37 13.27
N LYS A 80 -15.48 -2.35 13.82
CA LYS A 80 -14.48 -3.18 13.12
C LYS A 80 -15.12 -4.01 12.01
N TYR A 81 -16.37 -4.43 12.21
CA TYR A 81 -17.16 -5.22 11.27
C TYR A 81 -18.46 -4.49 10.93
N ASN A 82 -18.45 -3.66 9.88
CA ASN A 82 -19.65 -3.13 9.26
C ASN A 82 -20.03 -4.09 8.15
N SER A 83 -20.88 -5.04 8.52
CA SER A 83 -21.40 -6.04 7.60
C SER A 83 -22.70 -5.63 6.92
N VAL A 84 -23.10 -4.36 7.07
CA VAL A 84 -24.26 -3.82 6.37
C VAL A 84 -23.91 -3.66 4.89
N CYS A 85 -24.05 -4.75 4.14
CA CYS A 85 -23.82 -4.78 2.69
C CYS A 85 -24.95 -4.09 1.92
N TRP A 86 -26.11 -3.90 2.55
CA TRP A 86 -27.28 -3.28 1.96
C TRP A 86 -27.70 -2.08 2.80
N GLN A 87 -27.66 -0.89 2.22
CA GLN A 87 -28.39 0.24 2.79
C GLN A 87 -29.88 -0.01 2.57
N ASP A 88 -30.70 0.26 3.58
CA ASP A 88 -32.14 0.07 3.49
C ASP A 88 -32.72 0.84 2.29
N ARG A 89 -33.31 0.12 1.35
CA ARG A 89 -34.02 0.71 0.21
C ARG A 89 -35.51 0.66 0.49
N LYS A 90 -36.15 1.84 0.54
CA LYS A 90 -37.59 1.99 0.82
C LYS A 90 -38.50 1.22 -0.17
N ASN A 91 -37.99 0.88 -1.34
CA ASN A 91 -38.75 0.26 -2.44
C ASN A 91 -38.43 -1.21 -2.70
N VAL A 92 -37.61 -1.85 -1.85
CA VAL A 92 -37.25 -3.27 -2.01
C VAL A 92 -37.38 -3.97 -0.68
N THR A 93 -38.32 -4.91 -0.58
CA THR A 93 -38.41 -5.82 0.55
C THR A 93 -37.76 -7.14 0.15
N PRO A 94 -36.65 -7.55 0.78
CA PRO A 94 -36.01 -8.82 0.48
C PRO A 94 -36.98 -9.99 0.74
N SER A 95 -37.03 -10.96 -0.17
CA SER A 95 -37.86 -12.17 0.00
C SER A 95 -37.36 -13.10 1.09
N VAL A 96 -36.09 -12.94 1.50
CA VAL A 96 -35.45 -13.67 2.61
C VAL A 96 -34.94 -12.66 3.62
N LYS A 97 -35.25 -12.90 4.91
CA LYS A 97 -34.71 -12.09 6.01
C LYS A 97 -33.19 -12.17 5.97
N GLN A 98 -32.54 -11.03 5.78
CA GLN A 98 -31.09 -10.96 5.81
C GLN A 98 -30.58 -11.21 7.24
N ALA A 99 -29.43 -11.87 7.35
CA ALA A 99 -28.76 -12.00 8.62
C ALA A 99 -28.35 -10.60 9.11
N GLU A 100 -28.47 -10.38 10.42
CA GLU A 100 -28.07 -9.13 11.06
C GLU A 100 -26.57 -8.86 10.88
N HIS A 101 -25.78 -9.93 10.78
CA HIS A 101 -24.35 -9.90 10.53
C HIS A 101 -23.95 -10.95 9.49
N VAL A 102 -22.98 -10.61 8.63
CA VAL A 102 -22.30 -11.63 7.80
C VAL A 102 -21.43 -12.52 8.69
N GLY A 103 -21.28 -13.80 8.33
CA GLY A 103 -20.37 -14.70 9.04
C GLY A 103 -18.90 -14.26 8.99
N GLY A 104 -18.03 -14.86 9.81
CA GLY A 104 -16.58 -14.61 9.76
C GLY A 104 -16.08 -13.38 10.55
N GLN A 105 -16.85 -12.88 11.51
CA GLN A 105 -16.49 -11.72 12.36
C GLN A 105 -15.74 -12.11 13.64
N ALA A 106 -15.00 -13.22 13.65
CA ALA A 106 -14.23 -13.61 14.82
C ALA A 106 -13.21 -12.51 15.17
N GLY A 107 -13.06 -12.17 16.46
CA GLY A 107 -12.28 -11.01 16.90
C GLY A 107 -10.82 -10.96 16.41
N TRP A 108 -10.24 -12.11 16.06
CA TRP A 108 -8.87 -12.24 15.54
C TRP A 108 -8.73 -11.87 14.04
N HIS A 109 -9.82 -11.73 13.29
CA HIS A 109 -9.73 -11.26 11.90
C HIS A 109 -9.44 -9.75 11.84
N PRO A 110 -8.79 -9.24 10.77
CA PRO A 110 -8.45 -7.82 10.64
C PRO A 110 -9.67 -6.89 10.57
N GLY A 111 -10.86 -7.39 10.19
CA GLY A 111 -12.06 -6.58 9.97
C GLY A 111 -12.01 -5.78 8.65
N PHE A 112 -13.16 -5.36 8.14
CA PHE A 112 -13.26 -4.68 6.84
C PHE A 112 -12.58 -3.30 6.85
N ARG A 113 -12.61 -2.60 8.01
CA ARG A 113 -11.98 -1.29 8.18
C ARG A 113 -10.48 -1.34 7.92
N THR A 114 -9.79 -2.36 8.43
CA THR A 114 -8.36 -2.59 8.18
C THR A 114 -8.09 -2.81 6.70
N HIS A 115 -8.88 -3.65 6.02
CA HIS A 115 -8.73 -3.84 4.57
C HIS A 115 -8.97 -2.54 3.78
N GLN A 116 -9.95 -1.72 4.17
CA GLN A 116 -10.16 -0.42 3.55
C GLN A 116 -8.98 0.54 3.78
N LEU A 117 -8.40 0.54 4.98
CA LEU A 117 -7.22 1.35 5.27
C LEU A 117 -6.04 0.94 4.38
N GLU A 118 -5.73 -0.36 4.30
CA GLU A 118 -4.65 -0.87 3.45
C GLU A 118 -4.88 -0.55 1.97
N ALA A 119 -6.12 -0.73 1.48
CA ALA A 119 -6.48 -0.37 0.11
C ALA A 119 -6.32 1.14 -0.16
N ARG A 120 -6.68 2.01 0.79
CA ARG A 120 -6.50 3.45 0.67
C ARG A 120 -5.03 3.84 0.65
N LYS A 121 -4.18 3.21 1.48
CA LYS A 121 -2.72 3.45 1.49
C LYS A 121 -2.12 3.13 0.11
N LEU A 122 -2.43 1.95 -0.43
CA LEU A 122 -2.00 1.54 -1.77
C LEU A 122 -2.51 2.50 -2.85
N SER A 123 -3.78 2.88 -2.79
CA SER A 123 -4.38 3.80 -3.76
C SER A 123 -3.71 5.18 -3.74
N LEU A 124 -3.38 5.70 -2.56
CA LEU A 124 -2.72 6.99 -2.43
C LEU A 124 -1.32 6.99 -3.07
N ILE A 125 -0.56 5.90 -2.90
CA ILE A 125 0.76 5.75 -3.54
C ILE A 125 0.62 5.80 -5.06
N VAL A 126 -0.35 5.07 -5.63
CA VAL A 126 -0.60 5.09 -7.08
C VAL A 126 -1.00 6.50 -7.55
N LEU A 127 -1.89 7.18 -6.83
CA LEU A 127 -2.32 8.54 -7.18
C LEU A 127 -1.16 9.53 -7.12
N GLN A 128 -0.29 9.44 -6.12
CA GLN A 128 0.91 10.28 -6.03
C GLN A 128 1.90 10.00 -7.17
N ALA A 129 2.10 8.73 -7.52
CA ALA A 129 2.95 8.35 -8.65
C ALA A 129 2.41 8.87 -9.99
N LEU A 130 1.08 8.80 -10.20
CA LEU A 130 0.43 9.34 -11.39
C LEU A 130 0.57 10.87 -11.46
N HIS A 131 0.37 11.58 -10.36
CA HIS A 131 0.56 13.02 -10.30
C HIS A 131 2.00 13.42 -10.67
N ALA A 132 2.99 12.80 -10.03
CA ALA A 132 4.40 13.05 -10.33
C ALA A 132 4.77 12.73 -11.79
N ALA A 133 4.14 11.70 -12.39
CA ALA A 133 4.33 11.38 -13.80
C ALA A 133 3.75 12.47 -14.71
N LEU A 134 2.55 12.97 -14.40
CA LEU A 134 1.93 14.07 -15.15
C LEU A 134 2.77 15.34 -15.08
N ASP A 135 3.24 15.73 -13.89
CA ASP A 135 4.13 16.88 -13.73
C ASP A 135 5.39 16.74 -14.59
N LYS A 136 5.99 15.54 -14.60
CA LYS A 136 7.17 15.24 -15.42
C LYS A 136 6.84 15.33 -16.92
N PHE A 137 5.67 14.87 -17.34
CA PHE A 137 5.27 14.92 -18.75
C PHE A 137 5.00 16.36 -19.19
N GLU A 138 4.33 17.16 -18.36
CA GLU A 138 4.08 18.59 -18.60
C GLU A 138 5.40 19.35 -18.78
N ALA A 139 6.34 19.19 -17.85
CA ALA A 139 7.67 19.78 -17.96
C ALA A 139 8.41 19.35 -19.25
N GLY A 140 8.26 18.09 -19.65
CA GLY A 140 8.84 17.58 -20.89
C GLY A 140 8.23 18.19 -22.15
N VAL A 141 6.92 18.44 -22.15
CA VAL A 141 6.23 19.15 -23.25
C VAL A 141 6.65 20.62 -23.28
N GLU A 142 6.79 21.29 -22.14
CA GLU A 142 7.26 22.67 -22.07
C GLU A 142 8.70 22.82 -22.59
N GLU A 143 9.59 21.87 -22.24
CA GLU A 143 10.99 21.91 -22.65
C GLU A 143 11.19 21.53 -24.13
N ARG A 144 10.50 20.49 -24.62
CA ARG A 144 10.82 19.85 -25.92
C ARG A 144 9.65 19.77 -26.90
N GLY A 145 8.47 20.25 -26.52
CA GLY A 145 7.28 20.23 -27.35
C GLY A 145 6.65 18.83 -27.48
N LEU A 146 5.78 18.70 -28.49
CA LEU A 146 5.12 17.44 -28.83
C LEU A 146 5.75 16.81 -30.09
N PRO A 147 5.84 15.47 -30.17
CA PRO A 147 5.42 14.49 -29.16
C PRO A 147 6.35 14.46 -27.94
N LEU A 148 5.83 13.99 -26.79
CA LEU A 148 6.61 13.89 -25.55
C LEU A 148 7.87 13.04 -25.78
N HIS A 149 9.03 13.63 -25.47
CA HIS A 149 10.31 12.96 -25.67
C HIS A 149 10.42 11.68 -24.82
N PRO A 150 10.98 10.56 -25.36
CA PRO A 150 11.07 9.27 -24.68
C PRO A 150 11.59 9.32 -23.24
N ASP A 151 12.60 10.15 -22.95
CA ASP A 151 13.21 10.26 -21.61
C ASP A 151 12.23 10.68 -20.49
N TYR A 152 11.10 11.30 -20.84
CA TYR A 152 10.11 11.71 -19.84
C TYR A 152 9.19 10.57 -19.40
N TRP A 153 8.95 9.57 -20.26
CA TRP A 153 7.96 8.50 -20.00
C TRP A 153 8.52 7.08 -20.07
N HIS A 154 9.65 6.86 -20.75
CA HIS A 154 10.37 5.60 -20.71
C HIS A 154 11.22 5.49 -19.45
N VAL A 155 11.05 4.38 -18.76
CA VAL A 155 11.72 4.04 -17.48
C VAL A 155 12.66 2.85 -17.62
N GLY A 156 12.77 2.28 -18.83
CA GLY A 156 13.65 1.13 -19.14
C GLY A 156 15.10 1.33 -18.73
N PRO A 157 15.76 2.47 -19.07
CA PRO A 157 17.15 2.71 -18.65
C PRO A 157 17.32 2.72 -17.12
N THR A 158 16.33 3.23 -16.37
CA THR A 158 16.34 3.22 -14.91
C THR A 158 16.27 1.80 -14.36
N TYR A 159 15.44 0.94 -14.96
CA TYR A 159 15.31 -0.47 -14.56
C TYR A 159 16.58 -1.27 -14.83
N GLU A 160 17.18 -1.07 -16.00
CA GLU A 160 18.43 -1.75 -16.37
C GLU A 160 19.59 -1.31 -15.48
N ASN A 161 19.67 -0.03 -15.12
CA ASN A 161 20.68 0.42 -14.16
C ASN A 161 20.51 -0.29 -12.82
N ALA A 162 19.30 -0.37 -12.26
CA ALA A 162 19.07 -1.07 -10.99
C ALA A 162 19.40 -2.57 -11.05
N ARG A 163 19.08 -3.22 -12.16
CA ARG A 163 19.44 -4.63 -12.39
C ARG A 163 20.94 -4.82 -12.49
N GLU A 164 21.63 -3.93 -13.18
CA GLU A 164 23.07 -4.01 -13.36
C GLU A 164 23.79 -3.82 -12.02
N GLN A 165 23.39 -2.83 -11.22
CA GLN A 165 23.95 -2.64 -9.86
C GLN A 165 23.78 -3.90 -9.00
N LEU A 166 22.61 -4.56 -9.05
CA LEU A 166 22.39 -5.79 -8.28
C LEU A 166 23.18 -7.00 -8.79
N ARG A 167 23.49 -7.06 -10.09
CA ARG A 167 24.35 -8.11 -10.67
C ARG A 167 25.81 -7.90 -10.28
N THR A 168 26.28 -6.66 -10.28
CA THR A 168 27.69 -6.32 -10.02
C THR A 168 28.02 -6.22 -8.54
N HIS A 169 27.09 -5.77 -7.70
CA HIS A 169 27.24 -5.61 -6.25
C HIS A 169 26.58 -6.75 -5.46
N ALA A 170 26.64 -7.97 -5.99
CA ALA A 170 26.23 -9.15 -5.25
C ALA A 170 27.07 -9.28 -3.96
N VAL A 171 26.52 -8.81 -2.84
CA VAL A 171 27.12 -8.99 -1.51
C VAL A 171 27.33 -10.49 -1.31
N PRO A 172 28.58 -10.97 -1.09
CA PRO A 172 28.81 -12.37 -0.81
C PRO A 172 27.98 -12.77 0.42
N PRO A 173 27.53 -14.04 0.52
CA PRO A 173 26.79 -14.48 1.69
C PRO A 173 27.60 -14.12 2.94
N LYS A 174 26.98 -13.45 3.91
CA LYS A 174 27.58 -13.32 5.23
C LYS A 174 27.71 -14.76 5.75
N ASP A 175 28.94 -15.25 5.87
CA ASP A 175 29.22 -16.55 6.46
C ASP A 175 28.49 -16.62 7.80
N GLY A 176 27.67 -17.67 7.95
CA GLY A 176 26.89 -17.90 9.15
C GLY A 176 27.80 -18.06 10.36
N GLY A 177 27.64 -17.16 11.34
CA GLY A 177 28.07 -17.36 12.71
C GLY A 177 26.91 -17.85 13.56
#